data_AF-A0A915YMR1-F1
#
_entry.id   AF-A0A915YMR1-F1
#
_cell.length_a   1.000
_cell.length_b   1.000
_cell.length_c   1.000
_cell.angle_alpha   90.00
_cell.angle_beta   90.00
_cell.angle_gamma   90.00
#
_symmetry.space_group_name_H-M   'P 1'
#
loop_
_entity.id
_entity.type
_entity.pdbx_description
1 polymer ?
#
loop_
_entity_poly.entity_id
_entity_poly.type
_entity_poly.pdbx_seq_one_letter_code
_entity_poly.pdbx_strand_id
1 'polypeptide(L)'
;MMRSKVCIPKLRNHQECRLFIGEYPYLTADPEFSINMIDTSMISVEDKHLQTIGLSKGYGEWQIVAEILACSDENMRQARVARDQTIYVVRIISIYVTFYKAVISASYLIELGEGLPQEQSVVILRWPGENILEAGLKP
;
A
#
# COMPACT_ATOMS: atom_id res chain seq x y z
N MET A 1 -22.30 28.12 -7.68
CA MET A 1 -21.64 27.31 -8.72
C MET A 1 -20.56 26.47 -8.03
N MET A 2 -20.85 25.22 -7.68
CA MET A 2 -19.86 24.30 -7.09
C MET A 2 -18.84 23.95 -8.18
N ARG A 3 -17.59 24.39 -8.02
CA ARG A 3 -16.47 23.87 -8.81
C ARG A 3 -16.20 22.46 -8.31
N SER A 4 -16.58 21.45 -9.07
CA SER A 4 -16.02 20.11 -8.89
C SER A 4 -14.51 20.24 -9.11
N LYS A 5 -13.73 20.10 -8.04
CA LYS A 5 -12.27 19.95 -8.18
C LYS A 5 -12.04 18.61 -8.86
N VAL A 6 -11.76 18.64 -10.16
CA VAL A 6 -11.26 17.47 -10.88
C VAL A 6 -9.86 17.20 -10.33
N CYS A 7 -9.71 16.13 -9.55
CA CYS A 7 -8.41 15.71 -9.05
C CYS A 7 -7.72 14.93 -10.17
N ILE A 8 -6.63 15.46 -10.71
CA ILE A 8 -5.85 14.78 -11.75
C ILE A 8 -4.95 13.76 -11.03
N PRO A 9 -5.10 12.44 -11.27
CA PRO A 9 -4.26 11.43 -10.65
C PRO A 9 -2.81 11.58 -11.11
N LYS A 10 -1.86 11.45 -10.18
CA LYS A 10 -0.43 11.44 -10.50
C LYS A 10 0.03 10.00 -10.69
N LEU A 11 0.25 9.59 -11.94
CA LEU A 11 0.82 8.29 -12.31
C LEU A 11 2.36 8.39 -12.29
N ARG A 12 3.01 7.40 -11.67
CA ARG A 12 4.47 7.23 -11.72
C ARG A 12 4.81 5.75 -11.91
N ASN A 13 5.82 5.48 -12.74
CA ASN A 13 6.41 4.15 -12.86
C ASN A 13 7.63 4.09 -11.92
N HIS A 14 7.88 2.94 -11.31
CA HIS A 14 8.99 2.71 -10.37
C HIS A 14 9.11 3.83 -9.32
N GLN A 15 8.02 4.07 -8.59
CA GLN A 15 8.06 5.06 -7.53
C GLN A 15 8.70 4.42 -6.30
N GLU A 16 9.91 4.87 -5.96
CA GLU A 16 10.50 4.54 -4.66
C GLU A 16 9.62 5.06 -3.52
N CYS A 17 9.12 4.14 -2.71
CA CYS A 17 8.37 4.37 -1.50
C CYS A 17 9.23 3.97 -0.32
N ARG A 18 9.38 4.83 0.69
CA ARG A 18 10.20 4.56 1.87
C ARG A 18 9.33 4.50 3.10
N LEU A 19 9.66 3.55 3.98
CA LEU A 19 9.08 3.45 5.30
C LEU A 19 10.12 3.88 6.33
N PHE A 20 9.75 4.85 7.15
CA PHE A 20 10.49 5.31 8.31
C PHE A 20 9.78 4.88 9.59
N ILE A 21 10.55 4.48 10.59
CA ILE A 21 10.08 4.16 11.94
C ILE A 21 10.91 4.97 12.92
N GLY A 22 10.29 5.86 13.68
CA GLY A 22 11.02 6.76 14.59
C GLY A 22 12.04 7.64 13.87
N GLU A 23 11.73 8.13 12.66
CA GLU A 23 12.63 8.85 11.73
C GLU A 23 13.81 8.04 11.15
N TYR A 24 13.95 6.76 11.46
CA TYR A 24 14.96 5.90 10.86
C TYR A 24 14.42 5.22 9.59
N PRO A 25 15.16 5.25 8.46
CA PRO A 25 14.74 4.52 7.27
C PRO A 25 14.79 3.02 7.55
N TYR A 26 13.65 2.36 7.47
CA TYR A 26 13.50 0.95 7.80
C TYR A 26 13.54 0.06 6.55
N LEU A 27 12.82 0.47 5.49
CA LEU A 27 12.86 -0.20 4.19
C LEU A 27 12.53 0.75 3.03
N THR A 28 12.92 0.33 1.83
CA THR A 28 12.51 0.94 0.56
C THR A 28 11.76 -0.10 -0.26
N ALA A 29 10.63 0.31 -0.82
CA ALA A 29 9.79 -0.43 -1.74
C ALA A 29 9.84 0.26 -3.11
N ASP A 30 9.76 -0.52 -4.18
CA ASP A 30 9.71 -0.02 -5.56
C ASP A 30 8.55 -0.68 -6.33
N PRO A 31 7.30 -0.25 -6.07
CA PRO A 31 6.14 -0.70 -6.85
C PRO A 31 6.32 -0.37 -8.33
N GLU A 32 5.91 -1.31 -9.19
CA GLU A 32 6.04 -1.22 -10.65
C GLU A 32 5.36 0.05 -11.18
N PHE A 33 4.18 0.36 -10.65
CA PHE A 33 3.54 1.65 -10.82
C PHE A 33 2.77 2.09 -9.59
N SER A 34 2.61 3.40 -9.46
CA SER A 34 1.79 4.04 -8.44
C SER A 34 0.90 5.13 -9.04
N ILE A 35 -0.32 5.21 -8.55
CA ILE A 35 -1.30 6.23 -8.87
C ILE A 35 -1.69 6.88 -7.55
N ASN A 36 -1.31 8.14 -7.36
CA ASN A 36 -1.59 8.86 -6.13
C ASN A 36 -2.67 9.93 -6.38
N MET A 37 -3.72 9.90 -5.56
CA MET A 37 -4.72 10.95 -5.38
C MET A 37 -4.57 11.57 -3.99
N ILE A 38 -5.48 12.45 -3.59
CA ILE A 38 -5.34 13.23 -2.34
C ILE A 38 -5.38 12.34 -1.08
N ASP A 39 -6.28 11.38 -1.04
CA ASP A 39 -6.57 10.49 0.10
C ASP A 39 -6.57 9.01 -0.29
N THR A 40 -6.32 8.73 -1.57
CA THR A 40 -6.41 7.41 -2.15
C THR A 40 -5.20 7.17 -3.02
N SER A 41 -4.55 6.03 -2.84
CA SER A 41 -3.46 5.61 -3.69
C SER A 41 -3.68 4.19 -4.19
N MET A 42 -3.15 3.90 -5.36
CA MET A 42 -3.10 2.56 -5.92
C MET A 42 -1.65 2.26 -6.27
N ILE A 43 -1.15 1.11 -5.84
CA ILE A 43 0.16 0.59 -6.26
C ILE A 43 -0.02 -0.75 -6.96
N SER A 44 0.91 -1.07 -7.85
CA SER A 44 0.99 -2.39 -8.46
C SER A 44 2.30 -3.05 -8.12
N VAL A 45 2.19 -4.30 -7.73
CA VAL A 45 3.30 -5.15 -7.34
C VAL A 45 3.34 -6.32 -8.30
N GLU A 46 4.36 -6.37 -9.13
CA GLU A 46 4.62 -7.54 -9.96
C GLU A 46 5.66 -8.42 -9.27
N ASP A 47 5.28 -9.65 -8.94
CA ASP A 47 6.23 -10.58 -8.35
C ASP A 47 7.00 -11.30 -9.47
N LYS A 48 8.15 -10.73 -9.82
CA LYS A 48 9.04 -11.25 -10.87
C LYS A 48 9.80 -12.50 -10.42
N HIS A 49 9.80 -12.84 -9.12
CA HIS A 49 10.61 -13.90 -8.56
C HIS A 49 9.79 -14.86 -7.70
N LEU A 50 9.30 -15.96 -8.30
CA LEU A 50 8.54 -17.02 -7.61
C LEU A 50 9.22 -17.62 -6.36
N GLN A 51 10.49 -17.32 -6.11
CA GLN A 51 11.28 -17.79 -4.96
C GLN A 51 10.84 -17.17 -3.61
N THR A 52 10.07 -16.08 -3.62
CA THR A 52 9.43 -15.46 -2.44
C THR A 52 8.09 -16.12 -2.08
N ILE A 53 7.56 -16.98 -2.96
CA ILE A 53 6.26 -17.63 -2.82
C ILE A 53 6.44 -18.98 -2.09
N GLY A 54 6.72 -18.91 -0.80
CA GLY A 54 6.77 -20.09 0.09
C GLY A 54 5.94 -19.87 1.34
N LEU A 55 5.40 -20.96 1.92
CA LEU A 55 4.64 -20.92 3.18
C LEU A 55 5.46 -20.27 4.31
N SER A 56 6.76 -20.57 4.38
CA SER A 56 7.70 -19.99 5.35
C SER A 56 8.00 -18.51 5.12
N LYS A 57 7.64 -17.96 3.95
CA LYS A 57 7.83 -16.55 3.57
C LYS A 57 6.51 -15.80 3.46
N GLY A 58 5.42 -16.38 3.96
CA GLY A 58 4.08 -15.79 3.90
C GLY A 58 3.61 -15.51 2.47
N TYR A 59 4.02 -16.33 1.49
CA TYR A 59 3.63 -16.20 0.08
C TYR A 59 3.89 -14.83 -0.58
N GLY A 60 4.86 -14.06 -0.08
CA GLY A 60 5.15 -12.71 -0.54
C GLY A 60 4.17 -11.65 -0.01
N GLU A 61 3.26 -11.99 0.90
CA GLU A 61 2.33 -11.02 1.49
C GLU A 61 3.02 -10.02 2.40
N TRP A 62 4.15 -10.39 3.01
CA TRP A 62 4.99 -9.45 3.75
C TRP A 62 5.54 -8.34 2.86
N GLN A 63 5.82 -8.63 1.58
CA GLN A 63 6.18 -7.59 0.62
C GLN A 63 5.01 -6.64 0.41
N ILE A 64 3.79 -7.17 0.20
CA ILE A 64 2.60 -6.34 0.03
C ILE A 64 2.35 -5.43 1.25
N VAL A 65 2.50 -5.95 2.46
CA VAL A 65 2.43 -5.17 3.70
C VAL A 65 3.47 -4.04 3.68
N ALA A 66 4.73 -4.37 3.39
CA ALA A 66 5.82 -3.39 3.34
C ALA A 66 5.57 -2.28 2.32
N GLU A 67 5.10 -2.63 1.13
CA GLU A 67 4.82 -1.66 0.06
C GLU A 67 3.62 -0.75 0.40
N ILE A 68 2.56 -1.29 1.03
CA ILE A 68 1.44 -0.48 1.51
C ILE A 68 1.91 0.55 2.54
N LEU A 69 2.68 0.10 3.53
CA LEU A 69 3.18 0.98 4.59
C LEU A 69 4.13 2.04 4.04
N ALA A 70 5.10 1.65 3.22
CA ALA A 70 6.05 2.56 2.58
C ALA A 70 5.34 3.56 1.67
N CYS A 71 4.30 3.15 0.93
CA CYS A 71 3.50 4.06 0.11
C CYS A 71 2.79 5.10 0.97
N SER A 72 2.15 4.68 2.07
CA SER A 72 1.43 5.59 2.96
C SER A 72 2.33 6.60 3.67
N ASP A 73 3.53 6.18 4.11
CA ASP A 73 4.51 7.05 4.75
C ASP A 73 5.13 8.03 3.76
N GLU A 74 5.58 7.56 2.59
CA GLU A 74 6.12 8.44 1.54
C GLU A 74 5.09 9.46 1.08
N ASN A 75 3.81 9.09 0.96
CA ASN A 75 2.72 10.02 0.64
C ASN A 75 2.51 11.07 1.75
N MET A 76 2.49 10.64 3.03
CA MET A 76 2.41 11.56 4.16
C MET A 76 3.58 12.55 4.14
N ARG A 77 4.81 12.06 3.95
CA ARG A 77 6.03 12.89 3.91
C ARG A 77 6.03 13.87 2.74
N GLN A 78 5.55 13.45 1.56
CA GLN A 78 5.37 14.35 0.41
C GLN A 78 4.30 15.42 0.67
N ALA A 79 3.19 15.05 1.31
CA ALA A 79 2.12 15.98 1.68
C ALA A 79 2.47 16.86 2.90
N ARG A 80 3.48 16.45 3.70
CA ARG A 80 3.87 17.04 4.99
C ARG A 80 2.72 17.11 6.01
N VAL A 81 1.72 16.25 5.86
CA VAL A 81 0.52 16.20 6.71
C VAL A 81 0.07 14.75 6.84
N ALA A 82 -0.09 14.28 8.08
CA ALA A 82 -0.72 13.00 8.37
C ALA A 82 -2.23 13.09 8.08
N ARG A 83 -2.72 12.17 7.26
CA ARG A 83 -4.14 12.03 6.90
C ARG A 83 -4.48 10.57 6.77
N ASP A 84 -5.76 10.26 6.92
CA ASP A 84 -6.28 8.95 6.58
C ASP A 84 -6.06 8.71 5.08
N GLN A 85 -5.55 7.53 4.75
CA GLN A 85 -5.22 7.14 3.38
C GLN A 85 -5.84 5.77 3.10
N THR A 86 -6.50 5.64 1.96
CA THR A 86 -6.90 4.34 1.42
C THR A 86 -5.89 3.89 0.38
N ILE A 87 -5.21 2.78 0.62
CA ILE A 87 -4.25 2.19 -0.31
C ILE A 87 -4.87 0.95 -0.94
N TYR A 88 -4.97 0.97 -2.26
CA TYR A 88 -5.30 -0.20 -3.07
C TYR A 88 -4.02 -0.81 -3.64
N VAL A 89 -3.95 -2.13 -3.68
CA VAL A 89 -2.83 -2.84 -4.31
C VAL A 89 -3.36 -3.83 -5.32
N VAL A 90 -2.71 -3.88 -6.48
CA VAL A 90 -2.86 -4.97 -7.42
C VAL A 90 -1.56 -5.76 -7.42
N ARG A 91 -1.62 -7.00 -6.97
CA ARG A 91 -0.50 -7.93 -7.09
C ARG A 91 -0.72 -8.82 -8.31
N ILE A 92 0.28 -8.88 -9.18
CA ILE A 92 0.28 -9.70 -10.38
C ILE A 92 1.39 -10.76 -10.24
N ILE A 93 1.00 -12.03 -10.31
CA ILE A 93 1.91 -13.17 -10.38
C ILE A 93 1.58 -13.94 -11.65
N SER A 94 2.37 -13.73 -12.71
CA SER A 94 2.06 -14.29 -14.04
C SER A 94 0.64 -13.90 -14.48
N ILE A 95 -0.30 -14.85 -14.55
CA ILE A 95 -1.70 -14.61 -14.93
C ILE A 95 -2.64 -14.38 -13.74
N TYR A 96 -2.15 -14.57 -12.51
CA TYR A 96 -2.96 -14.46 -11.30
C TYR A 96 -2.92 -13.03 -10.77
N VAL A 97 -4.10 -12.50 -10.47
CA VAL A 97 -4.26 -11.14 -9.92
C VAL A 97 -4.89 -11.25 -8.53
N THR A 98 -4.26 -10.61 -7.55
CA THR A 98 -4.80 -10.43 -6.20
C THR A 98 -4.91 -8.94 -5.90
N PHE A 99 -6.01 -8.53 -5.30
CA PHE A 99 -6.27 -7.16 -4.90
C PHE A 99 -6.15 -7.04 -3.39
N TYR A 100 -5.59 -5.93 -2.92
CA TYR A 100 -5.59 -5.59 -1.51
C TYR A 100 -6.16 -4.19 -1.29
N LYS A 101 -6.74 -3.98 -0.11
CA LYS A 101 -7.20 -2.68 0.36
C LYS A 101 -6.79 -2.50 1.82
N ALA A 102 -6.14 -1.39 2.12
CA ALA A 102 -5.84 -0.98 3.49
C ALA A 102 -6.33 0.44 3.71
N VAL A 103 -6.89 0.71 4.89
CA VAL A 103 -7.16 2.07 5.36
C VAL A 103 -6.14 2.35 6.45
N ILE A 104 -5.24 3.29 6.18
CA ILE A 104 -4.19 3.71 7.11
C ILE A 104 -4.66 5.00 7.77
N SER A 105 -4.84 4.98 9.09
CA SER A 105 -5.26 6.18 9.82
C SER A 105 -4.10 7.17 9.96
N ALA A 106 -4.42 8.45 10.04
CA ALA A 106 -3.45 9.50 10.36
C ALA A 106 -2.74 9.20 11.69
N SER A 107 -3.49 8.72 12.69
CA SER A 107 -2.95 8.35 14.00
C SER A 107 -1.90 7.25 13.92
N TYR A 108 -2.12 6.23 13.08
CA TYR A 108 -1.15 5.16 12.88
C TYR A 108 0.16 5.68 12.27
N LEU A 109 0.07 6.61 11.32
CA LEU A 109 1.25 7.23 10.69
C LEU A 109 2.01 8.14 11.66
N ILE A 110 1.30 8.82 12.57
CA ILE A 110 1.92 9.59 13.64
C ILE A 110 2.70 8.66 14.58
N GLU A 111 2.10 7.55 15.01
CA GLU A 111 2.80 6.56 15.84
C GLU A 111 4.03 6.00 15.13
N LEU A 112 3.95 5.70 13.82
CA LEU A 112 5.10 5.27 13.02
C LEU A 112 6.24 6.30 13.02
N GLY A 113 5.90 7.59 12.93
CA GLY A 113 6.88 8.69 13.02
C GLY A 113 7.59 8.75 14.37
N GLU A 114 6.92 8.33 15.45
CA GLU A 114 7.47 8.29 16.81
C GLU A 114 8.18 6.96 17.14
N GLY A 115 7.84 5.87 16.45
CA GLY A 115 8.39 4.55 16.69
C GLY A 115 7.49 3.41 16.17
N LEU A 116 7.51 2.27 16.85
CA LEU A 116 6.59 1.18 16.51
C LEU A 116 5.19 1.48 17.05
N PRO A 117 4.12 1.33 16.25
CA PRO A 117 2.75 1.52 16.71
C PRO A 117 2.41 0.66 17.92
N GLN A 118 1.71 1.24 18.90
CA GLN A 118 1.33 0.59 20.15
C GLN A 118 -0.19 0.53 20.33
N GLU A 119 -0.91 1.58 19.90
CA GLU A 119 -2.37 1.64 20.07
C GLU A 119 -3.07 1.40 18.74
N GLN A 120 -2.56 2.00 17.66
CA GLN A 120 -3.15 1.85 16.34
C GLN A 120 -2.70 0.56 15.66
N SER A 121 -3.61 -0.01 14.86
CA SER A 121 -3.32 -1.16 14.01
C SER A 121 -3.93 -0.98 12.62
N VAL A 122 -3.38 -1.69 11.65
CA VAL A 122 -3.83 -1.64 10.27
C VAL A 122 -4.34 -3.03 9.88
N VAL A 123 -5.54 -3.06 9.30
CA VAL A 123 -6.11 -4.27 8.69
C VAL A 123 -5.98 -4.15 7.18
N ILE A 124 -5.38 -5.18 6.56
CA ILE A 124 -5.23 -5.27 5.11
C ILE A 124 -6.21 -6.33 4.62
N LEU A 125 -7.20 -5.90 3.84
CA LEU A 125 -8.16 -6.77 3.19
C LEU A 125 -7.55 -7.33 1.91
N ARG A 126 -7.72 -8.62 1.68
CA ARG A 126 -7.21 -9.35 0.52
C ARG A 126 -8.37 -9.89 -0.32
N TRP A 127 -8.19 -9.91 -1.63
CA TRP A 127 -9.17 -10.44 -2.56
C TRP A 127 -8.55 -11.11 -3.78
N PRO A 128 -9.01 -12.31 -4.20
CA PRO A 128 -10.04 -13.12 -3.53
C PRO A 128 -9.54 -13.61 -2.16
N GLY A 129 -10.40 -13.58 -1.14
CA GLY A 129 -10.01 -13.89 0.25
C GLY A 129 -9.49 -15.32 0.41
N GLU A 130 -10.05 -16.24 -0.37
CA GLU A 130 -9.57 -17.62 -0.58
C GLU A 130 -9.15 -17.80 -2.06
N ASN A 131 -8.44 -18.89 -2.40
CA ASN A 131 -8.12 -19.25 -3.79
C ASN A 131 -9.36 -19.73 -4.57
N ILE A 132 -10.39 -18.90 -4.67
CA ILE A 132 -11.58 -19.13 -5.48
C ILE A 132 -11.47 -18.29 -6.74
N LEU A 133 -11.51 -18.98 -7.89
CA LEU A 133 -11.27 -18.45 -9.23
C LEU A 133 -12.25 -17.34 -9.68
N GLU A 134 -13.32 -17.06 -8.94
CA GLU A 134 -14.47 -16.28 -9.46
C GLU A 134 -15.08 -15.26 -8.50
N ALA A 135 -14.41 -14.93 -7.41
CA ALA A 135 -14.92 -13.91 -6.51
C ALA A 135 -14.39 -12.52 -6.99
N GLY A 136 -15.26 -11.51 -7.18
CA GLY A 136 -14.92 -10.09 -7.37
C GLY A 136 -15.14 -9.22 -6.10
N LEU A 137 -14.35 -8.15 -5.92
CA LEU A 137 -14.32 -7.32 -4.70
C LEU A 137 -15.72 -6.74 -4.41
N LYS A 138 -16.33 -7.07 -3.28
CA LYS A 138 -17.62 -6.48 -2.87
C LYS A 138 -17.37 -5.18 -2.06
N PRO A 139 -18.17 -4.13 -2.32
CA PRO A 139 -17.99 -2.79 -1.76
C PRO A 139 -18.21 -2.71 -0.24
#